data_AF-A0A0U5C3U2-F1
#
_entry.id   AF-A0A0U5C3U2-F1
#
_cell.length_a   1.000
_cell.length_b   1.000
_cell.length_c   1.000
_cell.angle_alpha   90.00
_cell.angle_beta   90.00
_cell.angle_gamma   90.00
#
_symmetry.space_group_name_H-M   'P 1'
#
loop_
_entity.id
_entity.type
_entity.pdbx_description
1 polymer ?
#
loop_
_entity_poly.entity_id
_entity_poly.type
_entity_poly.pdbx_seq_one_letter_code
_entity_poly.pdbx_strand_id
1 'polypeptide(L)'
;MSGYLATGGRRDPFLPHLLEAIRRADRIDLAVAFIKSSGLALIFDALADALQFRTARLRILTSDYLRPAPPAIGEAWWSWRRGSARPSWPLSTANACPPRDSFS
;
A
#
# COMPACT_ATOMS: atom_id res chain seq x y z
N MET A 1 6.02 9.37 31.12
CA MET A 1 5.44 9.41 29.75
C MET A 1 6.05 10.60 29.03
N SER A 2 7.20 10.41 28.37
CA SER A 2 7.83 11.44 27.52
C SER A 2 7.47 11.14 26.08
N GLY A 3 7.09 12.17 25.32
CA GLY A 3 6.71 12.02 23.91
C GLY A 3 7.86 11.41 23.10
N TYR A 4 7.60 10.28 22.46
CA TYR A 4 8.55 9.62 21.56
C TYR A 4 8.55 10.36 20.22
N LEU A 5 9.38 11.40 20.11
CA LEU A 5 9.70 12.00 18.82
C LEU A 5 10.79 11.16 18.16
N ALA A 6 10.43 10.45 17.09
CA ALA A 6 11.40 9.80 16.22
C ALA A 6 11.66 10.72 15.02
N THR A 7 12.88 11.25 14.90
CA THR A 7 13.25 12.19 13.82
C THR A 7 13.76 11.49 12.57
N GLY A 8 14.11 10.21 12.68
CA GLY A 8 14.78 9.49 11.60
C GLY A 8 16.25 9.91 11.44
N GLY A 9 17.00 9.13 10.65
CA GLY A 9 18.42 9.36 10.40
C GLY A 9 19.35 8.41 11.17
N ARG A 10 20.67 8.63 11.04
CA ARG A 10 21.68 7.72 11.62
C ARG A 10 21.73 7.73 13.15
N ARG A 11 21.36 8.85 13.77
CA ARG A 11 21.40 9.05 15.22
C ARG A 11 20.12 8.60 15.91
N ASP A 12 19.01 8.58 15.18
CA ASP A 12 17.69 8.23 15.70
C ASP A 12 16.92 7.41 14.65
N PRO A 13 17.32 6.15 14.43
CA PRO A 13 16.67 5.30 13.44
C PRO A 13 15.23 4.99 13.86
N PHE A 14 14.29 5.11 12.93
CA PHE A 14 12.87 4.89 13.21
C PHE A 14 12.51 3.43 13.50
N LEU A 15 13.23 2.48 12.88
CA LEU A 15 12.90 1.05 12.94
C LEU A 15 12.94 0.48 14.37
N PRO A 16 13.99 0.69 15.19
CA PRO A 16 14.01 0.18 16.57
C PRO A 16 12.84 0.67 17.42
N HIS A 17 12.49 1.96 17.32
CA HIS A 17 11.35 2.54 18.05
C HIS A 17 10.03 1.90 17.63
N LEU A 18 9.83 1.68 16.32
CA LEU A 18 8.65 1.03 15.80
C LEU A 18 8.56 -0.44 16.26
N LEU A 19 9.69 -1.17 16.26
CA LEU A 19 9.73 -2.55 16.73
C LEU A 19 9.41 -2.66 18.21
N GLU A 20 9.94 -1.78 19.06
CA GLU A 20 9.58 -1.76 20.47
C GLU A 20 8.11 -1.45 20.69
N ALA A 21 7.55 -0.50 19.94
CA ALA A 21 6.12 -0.18 20.01
C ALA A 21 5.26 -1.39 19.61
N ILE A 22 5.59 -2.06 18.50
CA ILE A 22 4.90 -3.28 18.03
C ILE A 22 4.97 -4.38 19.10
N ARG A 23 6.15 -4.62 19.68
CA ARG A 23 6.34 -5.68 20.69
C ARG A 23 5.59 -5.42 22.00
N ARG A 24 5.16 -4.19 22.27
CA ARG A 24 4.45 -3.82 23.51
C ARG A 24 2.96 -3.59 23.30
N ALA A 25 2.50 -3.54 22.06
CA ALA A 25 1.11 -3.22 21.73
C ALA A 25 0.24 -4.48 21.63
N ASP A 26 -0.90 -4.49 22.32
CA ASP A 26 -1.94 -5.53 22.16
C ASP A 26 -2.82 -5.29 20.93
N ARG A 27 -2.82 -4.05 20.42
CA ARG A 27 -3.58 -3.62 19.24
C ARG A 27 -2.72 -2.70 18.37
N ILE A 28 -2.68 -3.02 17.08
CA ILE A 28 -1.86 -2.35 16.09
C ILE A 28 -2.78 -1.93 14.94
N ASP A 29 -3.00 -0.62 14.80
CA ASP A 29 -3.77 -0.02 13.70
C ASP A 29 -2.80 0.79 12.82
N LEU A 30 -2.50 0.30 11.62
CA LEU A 30 -1.61 0.95 10.64
C LEU A 30 -2.42 1.62 9.54
N ALA A 31 -2.46 2.95 9.51
CA ALA A 31 -3.03 3.72 8.41
C ALA A 31 -1.90 4.39 7.62
N VAL A 32 -1.48 3.77 6.52
CA VAL A 32 -0.30 4.20 5.76
C VAL A 32 -0.67 4.39 4.30
N ALA A 33 -0.35 5.55 3.73
CA ALA A 33 -0.68 5.86 2.33
C ALA A 33 0.15 5.05 1.32
N PHE A 34 1.35 4.59 1.71
CA PHE A 34 2.24 3.83 0.86
C PHE A 34 3.09 2.84 1.68
N ILE A 35 3.16 1.60 1.22
CA ILE A 35 3.97 0.55 1.83
C ILE A 35 4.96 0.05 0.77
N LYS A 36 6.25 0.13 1.08
CA LYS A 36 7.30 -0.51 0.27
C LYS A 36 7.52 -1.93 0.78
N SER A 37 7.62 -2.90 -0.13
CA SER A 37 7.90 -4.31 0.22
C SER A 37 9.17 -4.47 1.07
N SER A 38 10.23 -3.72 0.75
CA SER A 38 11.47 -3.74 1.51
C SER A 38 11.33 -3.19 2.95
N GLY A 39 10.39 -2.27 3.19
CA GLY A 39 10.11 -1.77 4.54
C GLY A 39 9.25 -2.73 5.34
N LEU A 40 8.26 -3.35 4.68
CA LEU A 40 7.39 -4.34 5.30
C LEU A 40 8.17 -5.58 5.77
N ALA A 41 9.15 -6.04 4.96
CA ALA A 41 10.00 -7.16 5.32
C ALA A 41 10.75 -6.96 6.66
N LEU A 42 11.08 -5.73 7.02
CA LEU A 42 11.80 -5.40 8.27
C LEU A 42 10.93 -5.50 9.51
N ILE A 43 9.61 -5.33 9.37
CA ILE A 43 8.65 -5.35 10.48
C ILE A 43 7.79 -6.61 10.49
N PHE A 44 7.85 -7.43 9.43
CA PHE A 44 7.00 -8.59 9.24
C PHE A 44 7.15 -9.60 10.38
N ASP A 45 8.39 -9.94 10.76
CA ASP A 45 8.66 -10.91 11.81
C ASP A 45 8.08 -10.44 13.16
N ALA A 46 8.26 -9.16 13.49
CA ALA A 46 7.72 -8.61 14.74
C ALA A 46 6.19 -8.58 14.77
N LEU A 47 5.55 -8.36 13.62
CA LEU A 47 4.08 -8.44 13.51
C LEU A 47 3.61 -9.90 13.59
N ALA A 48 4.31 -10.83 12.94
CA ALA A 48 4.02 -12.25 13.00
C ALA A 48 4.13 -12.78 14.43
N ASP A 49 5.18 -12.39 15.17
CA ASP A 49 5.36 -12.74 16.58
C ASP A 49 4.23 -12.19 17.45
N ALA A 50 3.81 -10.95 17.23
CA ALA A 50 2.72 -10.34 17.99
C ALA A 50 1.38 -11.07 17.75
N LEU A 51 1.12 -11.51 16.51
CA LEU A 51 -0.08 -12.26 16.15
C LEU A 51 -0.05 -13.69 16.71
N GLN A 52 1.08 -14.39 16.58
CA GLN A 52 1.20 -15.81 16.94
C GLN A 52 1.28 -16.02 18.45
N PHE A 53 2.09 -15.22 19.17
CA PHE A 53 2.38 -15.47 20.58
C PHE A 53 1.54 -14.64 21.54
N ARG A 54 0.92 -13.55 21.08
CA ARG A 54 0.25 -12.59 21.98
C ARG A 54 -1.21 -12.30 21.65
N THR A 55 -1.76 -12.93 20.60
CA THR A 55 -3.15 -12.69 20.15
C THR A 55 -3.42 -11.22 19.84
N ALA A 56 -2.39 -10.47 19.44
CA ALA A 56 -2.52 -9.05 19.15
C ALA A 56 -3.50 -8.84 17.98
N ARG A 57 -4.24 -7.73 17.99
CA ARG A 57 -5.15 -7.38 16.88
C ARG A 57 -4.45 -6.43 15.92
N LEU A 58 -4.23 -6.88 14.68
CA LEU A 58 -3.64 -6.09 13.61
C LEU A 58 -4.70 -5.65 12.60
N ARG A 59 -4.78 -4.35 12.33
CA ARG A 59 -5.57 -3.78 11.22
C ARG A 59 -4.66 -2.89 10.38
N ILE A 60 -4.70 -3.07 9.06
CA ILE A 60 -3.91 -2.27 8.13
C ILE A 60 -4.87 -1.63 7.12
N LEU A 61 -4.84 -0.31 7.06
CA LEU A 61 -5.49 0.51 6.05
C LEU A 61 -4.42 1.07 5.14
N THR A 62 -4.44 0.67 3.87
CA THR A 62 -3.51 1.15 2.83
C THR A 62 -4.30 1.72 1.66
N SER A 63 -3.86 2.87 1.14
CA SER A 63 -4.39 3.43 -0.12
C SER A 63 -3.46 3.07 -1.28
N ASP A 64 -4.01 2.81 -2.46
CA ASP A 64 -3.29 2.53 -3.70
C ASP A 64 -2.92 3.80 -4.50
N TYR A 65 -2.92 4.95 -3.84
CA TYR A 65 -2.86 6.31 -4.40
C TYR A 65 -1.64 6.58 -5.32
N LEU A 66 -0.59 5.77 -5.26
CA LEU A 66 0.66 5.95 -6.02
C LEU A 66 1.11 4.69 -6.78
N ARG A 67 0.17 3.81 -7.18
CA ARG A 67 0.52 2.84 -8.24
C ARG A 67 0.89 3.65 -9.49
N PRO A 68 2.12 3.56 -10.03
CA PRO A 68 2.38 4.11 -11.35
C PRO A 68 1.44 3.37 -12.29
N ALA A 69 0.49 4.09 -12.90
CA ALA A 69 -0.24 3.51 -14.02
C ALA A 69 0.81 3.00 -15.02
N PRO A 70 0.70 1.77 -15.55
CA PRO A 70 1.59 1.33 -16.62
C PRO A 70 1.56 2.38 -17.75
N PRO A 71 2.71 2.79 -18.32
CA PRO A 71 2.77 3.86 -19.32
C PRO A 71 1.86 3.61 -20.53
N ALA A 72 1.57 2.33 -20.81
CA ALA A 72 0.66 1.91 -21.87
C ALA A 72 -0.80 2.43 -21.72
N ILE A 73 -1.25 2.75 -20.50
CA ILE A 73 -2.62 3.27 -20.30
C ILE A 73 -2.71 4.72 -20.78
N GLY A 74 -1.69 5.56 -20.53
CA GLY A 74 -1.72 6.97 -20.93
C GLY A 74 -1.81 7.15 -22.44
N GLU A 75 -1.01 6.39 -23.21
CA GLU A 75 -0.99 6.51 -24.67
C GLU A 75 -2.24 5.93 -25.33
N ALA A 76 -2.76 4.80 -24.83
CA ALA A 76 -3.98 4.19 -25.35
C ALA A 76 -5.21 5.09 -25.11
N TRP A 77 -5.30 5.72 -23.93
CA TRP A 77 -6.36 6.68 -23.61
C TRP A 77 -6.24 7.97 -24.42
N TRP A 78 -5.02 8.48 -24.63
CA TRP A 78 -4.78 9.67 -25.43
C TRP A 78 -5.09 9.47 -26.92
N SER A 79 -4.82 8.27 -27.44
CA SER A 79 -5.17 7.87 -28.81
C SER A 79 -6.69 7.78 -29.01
N TRP A 80 -7.41 7.16 -28.07
CA TRP A 80 -8.88 7.05 -28.14
C TRP A 80 -9.58 8.42 -28.10
N ARG A 81 -9.12 9.34 -27.24
CA ARG A 81 -9.69 10.69 -27.12
C ARG A 81 -9.58 11.54 -28.39
N ARG A 82 -8.66 11.18 -29.32
CA ARG A 82 -8.44 11.87 -30.60
C ARG A 82 -9.14 11.22 -31.79
N GLY A 83 -10.05 10.27 -31.56
CA GLY A 83 -11.01 9.82 -32.57
C GLY A 83 -10.55 8.69 -33.49
N SER A 84 -9.39 8.06 -33.24
CA SER A 84 -9.00 6.86 -33.98
C SER A 84 -9.43 5.59 -33.25
N ALA A 85 -10.47 4.94 -33.81
CA ALA A 85 -10.93 3.55 -33.67
C ALA A 85 -10.88 2.87 -32.29
N ARG A 86 -11.91 2.07 -31.98
CA ARG A 86 -11.92 1.15 -30.83
C ARG A 86 -10.61 0.34 -30.81
N PRO A 87 -9.79 0.40 -29.75
CA PRO A 87 -8.65 -0.50 -29.64
C PRO A 87 -9.15 -1.94 -29.67
N SER A 88 -8.49 -2.83 -30.41
CA SER A 88 -8.74 -4.26 -30.31
C SER A 88 -7.98 -4.78 -29.09
N TRP A 89 -8.64 -4.85 -27.92
CA TRP A 89 -8.07 -5.52 -26.76
C TRP A 89 -7.82 -6.99 -27.09
N PRO A 90 -6.62 -7.56 -26.85
CA PRO A 90 -6.50 -9.00 -26.76
C PRO A 90 -7.33 -9.45 -25.54
N LEU A 91 -8.30 -10.33 -25.78
CA LEU A 91 -9.26 -10.88 -24.80
C LEU A 91 -8.61 -11.69 -23.64
N SER A 92 -7.30 -11.55 -23.40
CA SER A 92 -6.55 -12.33 -22.41
C SER A 92 -6.19 -11.54 -21.13
N THR A 93 -6.96 -10.51 -20.79
CA THR A 93 -6.94 -9.93 -19.43
C THR A 93 -8.36 -9.84 -18.90
N ALA A 94 -8.76 -10.88 -18.18
CA ALA A 94 -10.04 -11.01 -17.48
C ALA A 94 -10.27 -9.97 -16.35
N ASN A 95 -9.58 -8.82 -16.36
CA ASN A 95 -9.77 -7.71 -15.43
C ASN A 95 -10.01 -6.36 -16.14
N ALA A 96 -10.32 -6.37 -17.44
CA ALA A 96 -10.84 -5.18 -18.10
C ALA A 96 -12.30 -4.95 -17.66
N CYS A 97 -12.47 -4.27 -16.52
CA CYS A 97 -13.75 -3.65 -16.18
C CYS A 97 -14.05 -2.59 -17.26
N PRO A 98 -15.12 -2.73 -18.06
CA PRO A 98 -15.57 -1.64 -18.91
C PRO A 98 -16.21 -0.54 -18.05
N PRO A 99 -16.21 0.72 -18.51
CA PRO A 99 -16.82 1.82 -17.77
C PRO A 99 -18.33 1.59 -17.61
N ARG A 100 -18.79 1.82 -16.39
CA ARG A 100 -20.18 1.66 -15.94
C ARG A 100 -21.00 2.86 -16.43
N ASP A 101 -21.29 2.92 -17.72
CA ASP A 101 -22.18 3.93 -18.29
C ASP A 101 -23.64 3.58 -17.96
N SER A 102 -24.04 3.86 -16.71
CA SER A 102 -25.43 4.01 -16.24
C SER A 102 -25.41 4.65 -14.86
N PHE A 103 -24.99 5.91 -14.79
CA PHE A 103 -25.37 6.82 -13.70
C PHE A 103 -25.49 8.24 -14.29
N SER A 104 -26.46 8.42 -15.18
CA SER A 104 -27.65 9.26 -14.95
C SER A 104 -28.58 9.18 -16.15
#